data_AF-A0A3A8Q7K4-F1
#
_entry.id   AF-A0A3A8Q7K4-F1
#
_cell.length_a   1.000
_cell.length_b   1.000
_cell.length_c   1.000
_cell.angle_alpha   90.00
_cell.angle_beta   90.00
_cell.angle_gamma   90.00
#
_symmetry.space_group_name_H-M   'P 1'
#
loop_
_entity.id
_entity.type
_entity.pdbx_description
1 polymer ?
#
loop_
_entity_poly.entity_id
_entity_poly.type
_entity_poly.pdbx_seq_one_letter_code
_entity_poly.pdbx_strand_id
1 'polypeptide(L)'
;MEQVNSILEIAGPLLLGLACGALFRKFMYPRILAKLGSLASWVTSTANTWVLLVHLCIALGVAAACHASNAAATLMWLHENLPTPPFALTLGLLHGFFLGATFLCGYYVALIPSSDSEEAQAAGAV
;
A
#
# COMPACT_ATOMS: atom_id res chain seq x y z
N MET A 1 27.79 1.86 3.51
CA MET A 1 26.92 0.76 3.99
C MET A 1 25.61 1.29 4.60
N GLU A 2 25.63 2.39 5.35
CA GLU A 2 24.46 2.97 6.03
C GLU A 2 23.34 3.44 5.08
N GLN A 3 23.67 4.18 4.01
CA GLN A 3 22.68 4.57 2.98
C GLN A 3 22.04 3.38 2.26
N VAL A 4 22.80 2.30 2.02
CA VAL A 4 22.28 1.08 1.39
C VAL A 4 21.28 0.40 2.32
N ASN A 5 21.55 0.39 3.63
CA ASN A 5 20.63 -0.11 4.64
C ASN A 5 19.33 0.71 4.68
N SER A 6 19.43 2.05 4.65
CA SER A 6 18.26 2.93 4.60
C SER A 6 17.44 2.78 3.32
N ILE A 7 18.09 2.59 2.16
CA ILE A 7 17.37 2.34 0.90
C ILE A 7 16.67 0.98 0.97
N LEU A 8 17.31 -0.06 1.50
CA LEU A 8 16.70 -1.39 1.67
C LEU A 8 15.53 -1.37 2.66
N GLU A 9 15.59 -0.55 3.70
CA GLU A 9 14.54 -0.39 4.71
C GLU A 9 13.26 0.22 4.12
N ILE A 10 13.39 1.04 3.08
CA ILE A 10 12.25 1.62 2.35
C ILE A 10 11.85 0.74 1.15
N ALA A 11 12.81 0.34 0.33
CA ALA A 11 12.57 -0.41 -0.89
C ALA A 11 12.13 -1.85 -0.61
N GLY A 12 12.61 -2.47 0.48
CA GLY A 12 12.28 -3.84 0.85
C GLY A 12 10.77 -4.05 1.05
N PRO A 13 10.13 -3.35 2.01
CA PRO A 13 8.69 -3.43 2.20
C PRO A 13 7.91 -3.06 0.95
N LEU A 14 8.34 -2.01 0.23
CA LEU A 14 7.68 -1.54 -0.99
C LEU A 14 7.67 -2.62 -2.09
N LEU A 15 8.83 -3.21 -2.38
CA LEU A 15 8.98 -4.26 -3.40
C LEU A 15 8.26 -5.54 -2.99
N LEU A 16 8.31 -5.90 -1.71
CA LEU A 16 7.57 -7.04 -1.18
C LEU A 16 6.06 -6.83 -1.34
N GLY A 17 5.56 -5.64 -1.01
CA GLY A 17 4.17 -5.24 -1.24
C GLY A 17 3.77 -5.36 -2.69
N LEU A 18 4.60 -4.82 -3.60
CA LEU A 18 4.36 -4.86 -5.04
C LEU A 18 4.32 -6.31 -5.56
N ALA A 19 5.27 -7.15 -5.15
CA ALA A 19 5.28 -8.57 -5.50
C ALA A 19 4.04 -9.31 -4.98
N CYS A 20 3.67 -9.10 -3.72
CA CYS A 20 2.45 -9.69 -3.14
C CYS A 20 1.18 -9.22 -3.85
N GLY A 21 1.07 -7.93 -4.17
CA GLY A 21 -0.07 -7.36 -4.89
C GLY A 21 -0.17 -7.90 -6.31
N ALA A 22 0.94 -8.00 -7.03
CA ALA A 22 0.98 -8.59 -8.37
C ALA A 22 0.59 -10.07 -8.36
N LEU A 23 1.11 -10.85 -7.40
CA LEU A 23 0.73 -12.26 -7.23
C LEU A 23 -0.75 -12.41 -6.87
N PHE A 24 -1.27 -11.55 -5.99
CA PHE A 24 -2.68 -11.55 -5.63
C PHE A 24 -3.55 -11.26 -6.84
N ARG A 25 -3.26 -10.18 -7.59
CA ARG A 25 -3.99 -9.80 -8.81
C ARG A 25 -3.97 -10.90 -9.86
N LYS A 26 -2.84 -11.59 -10.02
CA LYS A 26 -2.69 -12.65 -11.03
C LYS A 26 -3.38 -13.96 -10.64
N PHE A 27 -3.23 -14.40 -9.40
CA PHE A 27 -3.62 -15.76 -9.01
C PHE A 27 -4.86 -15.84 -8.13
N MET A 28 -5.05 -14.90 -7.21
CA MET A 28 -6.14 -14.95 -6.23
C MET A 28 -7.36 -14.16 -6.68
N TYR A 29 -7.16 -12.98 -7.26
CA TYR A 29 -8.24 -12.09 -7.66
C TYR A 29 -9.24 -12.74 -8.63
N PRO A 30 -8.82 -13.47 -9.70
CA PRO A 30 -9.77 -14.14 -10.60
C PRO A 30 -10.59 -15.23 -9.89
N ARG A 31 -9.97 -15.97 -8.95
CA ARG A 31 -10.65 -17.01 -8.16
C ARG A 31 -11.68 -16.41 -7.20
N ILE A 32 -11.38 -15.25 -6.62
CA ILE A 32 -12.30 -14.53 -5.74
C ILE A 32 -13.49 -14.01 -6.56
N LEU A 33 -13.25 -13.38 -7.71
CA LEU A 33 -14.32 -12.91 -8.60
C LEU A 33 -15.23 -14.06 -9.07
N ALA A 34 -14.65 -15.20 -9.44
CA ALA A 34 -15.42 -16.38 -9.83
C ALA A 34 -16.34 -16.88 -8.69
N LYS A 35 -15.92 -16.76 -7.43
CA LYS A 35 -16.74 -17.12 -6.26
C LYS A 35 -17.80 -16.07 -5.91
N LEU A 36 -17.57 -14.81 -6.26
CA LEU A 36 -18.49 -13.70 -5.96
C LEU A 36 -19.68 -13.63 -6.92
N GLY A 37 -19.60 -14.25 -8.10
CA GLY A 37 -20.70 -14.33 -9.06
C GLY A 37 -21.21 -12.94 -9.46
N SER A 38 -22.48 -12.64 -9.19
CA SER A 38 -23.12 -11.36 -9.54
C SER A 38 -22.53 -10.15 -8.81
N LEU A 39 -21.85 -10.33 -7.68
CA LEU A 39 -21.18 -9.25 -6.95
C LEU A 39 -19.85 -8.81 -7.59
N ALA A 40 -19.32 -9.61 -8.53
CA ALA A 40 -18.06 -9.31 -9.19
C ALA A 40 -18.10 -7.94 -9.90
N SER A 41 -19.22 -7.57 -10.51
CA SER A 41 -19.37 -6.28 -11.22
C SER A 41 -19.24 -5.06 -10.30
N TRP A 42 -19.68 -5.19 -9.04
CA TRP A 42 -19.51 -4.14 -8.03
C TRP A 42 -18.04 -4.02 -7.60
N VAL A 43 -17.36 -5.15 -7.42
CA VAL A 43 -15.95 -5.20 -7.02
C VAL A 43 -15.02 -4.72 -8.14
N THR A 44 -15.36 -4.96 -9.41
CA THR A 44 -14.60 -4.48 -10.56
C THR A 44 -15.02 -3.08 -11.03
N SER A 45 -15.90 -2.41 -10.30
CA SER A 45 -16.37 -1.08 -10.68
C SER A 45 -15.27 -0.02 -10.56
N THR A 46 -15.39 1.06 -11.34
CA THR A 46 -14.51 2.24 -11.24
C THR A 46 -14.53 2.86 -9.85
N ALA A 47 -15.65 2.76 -9.12
CA ALA A 47 -15.75 3.19 -7.74
C ALA A 47 -14.77 2.43 -6.83
N ASN A 48 -14.59 1.13 -7.04
CA ASN A 48 -13.62 0.35 -6.26
C ASN A 48 -12.17 0.72 -6.61
N THR A 49 -11.88 1.08 -7.85
CA THR A 49 -10.57 1.64 -8.24
C THR A 49 -10.29 2.97 -7.52
N TRP A 50 -11.29 3.85 -7.40
CA TRP A 50 -11.15 5.08 -6.62
C TRP A 50 -10.93 4.81 -5.14
N VAL A 51 -11.63 3.83 -4.56
CA VAL A 51 -11.41 3.41 -3.18
C VAL A 51 -9.97 2.92 -3.00
N LEU A 52 -9.41 2.17 -3.96
CA LEU A 52 -8.01 1.75 -3.92
C LEU A 52 -7.04 2.94 -3.93
N LEU A 53 -7.29 3.96 -4.75
CA LEU A 53 -6.49 5.19 -4.76
C LEU A 53 -6.56 5.94 -3.43
N VAL A 54 -7.74 6.01 -2.81
CA VAL A 54 -7.90 6.62 -1.48
C VAL A 54 -7.07 5.87 -0.44
N HIS A 55 -7.11 4.53 -0.45
CA HIS A 55 -6.28 3.71 0.45
C HIS A 55 -4.78 3.93 0.22
N LEU A 56 -4.36 4.06 -1.04
CA LEU A 56 -2.97 4.41 -1.39
C LEU A 56 -2.58 5.78 -0.82
N CYS A 57 -3.41 6.81 -0.98
CA CYS A 57 -3.15 8.14 -0.42
C CYS A 57 -3.05 8.11 1.12
N ILE A 58 -3.93 7.35 1.79
CA ILE A 58 -3.86 7.17 3.25
C ILE A 58 -2.56 6.47 3.64
N ALA A 59 -2.19 5.38 2.98
CA ALA A 59 -0.96 4.65 3.24
C ALA A 59 0.28 5.54 3.03
N LEU A 60 0.30 6.35 1.97
CA LEU A 60 1.36 7.34 1.74
C LEU A 60 1.43 8.39 2.86
N GLY A 61 0.28 8.90 3.31
CA GLY A 61 0.21 9.84 4.43
C GLY A 61 0.76 9.24 5.73
N VAL A 62 0.39 8.00 6.04
CA VAL A 62 0.90 7.26 7.21
C VAL A 62 2.40 7.03 7.09
N ALA A 63 2.89 6.59 5.92
CA ALA A 63 4.31 6.40 5.67
C ALA A 63 5.08 7.73 5.84
N ALA A 64 4.57 8.83 5.29
CA ALA A 64 5.19 10.14 5.44
C ALA A 64 5.21 10.62 6.90
N ALA A 65 4.12 10.44 7.65
CA ALA A 65 4.04 10.82 9.06
C ALA A 65 4.96 9.97 9.95
N CYS A 66 5.09 8.68 9.65
CA CYS A 66 5.88 7.73 10.43
C CYS A 66 7.35 7.63 9.98
N HIS A 67 7.72 8.29 8.87
CA HIS A 67 9.10 8.32 8.38
C HIS A 67 10.06 8.90 9.42
N ALA A 68 11.32 8.44 9.43
CA ALA A 68 12.32 8.81 10.44
C ALA A 68 12.49 10.33 10.62
N SER A 69 12.32 11.12 9.54
CA SER A 69 12.39 12.58 9.59
C SER A 69 11.25 13.25 10.36
N ASN A 70 10.09 12.59 10.44
CA ASN A 70 8.84 13.15 11.00
C ASN A 70 8.38 12.42 12.26
N ALA A 71 8.89 11.22 12.52
CA ALA A 71 8.40 10.32 13.56
C ALA A 71 8.38 10.94 14.96
N ALA A 72 9.37 11.76 15.32
CA ALA A 72 9.38 12.45 16.62
C ALA A 72 8.24 13.48 16.74
N ALA A 73 8.02 14.30 15.71
CA ALA A 73 6.94 15.28 15.68
C ALA A 73 5.57 14.60 15.68
N THR A 74 5.41 13.53 14.89
CA THR A 74 4.19 12.71 14.86
C THR A 74 3.90 12.08 16.21
N LEU A 75 4.93 11.54 16.89
CA LEU A 75 4.77 10.93 18.22
C LEU A 75 4.33 11.96 19.27
N MET A 76 4.92 13.16 19.27
CA MET A 76 4.46 14.25 20.15
C MET A 76 3.01 14.64 19.84
N TRP A 77 2.68 14.83 18.56
CA TRP A 77 1.32 15.16 18.15
C TRP A 77 0.30 14.10 18.60
N LEU A 78 0.64 12.81 18.49
CA LEU A 78 -0.21 11.71 18.96
C LEU A 78 -0.41 11.76 20.48
N HIS A 79 0.64 12.06 21.26
CA HIS A 79 0.52 12.21 22.71
C HIS A 79 -0.35 13.39 23.13
N GLU A 80 -0.33 14.49 22.36
CA GLU A 80 -1.11 15.70 22.66
C GLU A 80 -2.59 15.56 22.27
N ASN A 81 -2.89 14.84 21.18
CA ASN A 81 -4.21 14.86 20.56
C ASN A 81 -5.02 13.56 20.77
N LEU A 82 -4.39 12.46 21.19
CA LEU A 82 -5.10 11.21 21.44
C LEU A 82 -5.18 10.88 22.93
N PRO A 83 -6.31 10.29 23.39
CA PRO A 83 -6.36 9.69 24.72
C PRO A 83 -5.30 8.60 24.81
N THR A 84 -4.71 8.44 26.00
CA THR A 84 -3.62 7.50 26.23
C THR A 84 -4.06 6.07 25.85
N PRO A 85 -3.46 5.46 24.81
CA PRO A 85 -3.85 4.12 24.40
C PRO A 85 -3.40 3.07 25.43
N PRO A 86 -3.97 1.85 25.40
CA PRO A 86 -3.58 0.76 26.31
C PRO A 86 -2.19 0.17 26.00
N PHE A 87 -1.44 0.77 25.09
CA PHE A 87 -0.09 0.39 24.68
C PHE A 87 0.79 1.63 24.61
N ALA A 88 2.11 1.45 24.71
CA ALA A 88 3.05 2.56 24.63
C ALA A 88 3.18 3.07 23.17
N LEU A 89 2.88 4.35 22.96
CA LEU A 89 3.25 5.07 21.72
C LEU A 89 4.76 5.29 21.73
N THR A 90 5.49 4.59 20.86
CA THR A 90 6.96 4.62 20.82
C THR A 90 7.46 4.86 19.40
N LEU A 91 8.70 5.33 19.28
CA LEU A 91 9.34 5.53 17.97
C LEU A 91 9.45 4.20 17.20
N GLY A 92 9.71 3.09 17.91
CA GLY A 92 9.74 1.75 17.31
C GLY A 92 8.38 1.32 16.78
N LEU A 93 7.29 1.70 17.45
CA LEU A 93 5.93 1.45 16.96
C LEU A 93 5.64 2.25 15.67
N LEU A 94 5.99 3.54 15.63
CA LEU A 94 5.88 4.35 14.41
C LEU A 94 6.72 3.78 13.27
N HIS A 95 7.92 3.28 13.56
CA HIS A 95 8.73 2.60 12.56
C HIS A 95 8.01 1.34 12.02
N GLY A 96 7.37 0.55 12.87
CA GLY A 96 6.51 -0.56 12.42
C GLY A 96 5.37 -0.10 11.49
N PHE A 97 4.70 1.02 11.82
CA PHE A 97 3.68 1.62 10.96
C PHE A 97 4.26 2.12 9.64
N PHE A 98 5.45 2.70 9.64
CA PHE A 98 6.16 3.11 8.43
C PHE A 98 6.39 1.92 7.49
N LEU A 99 6.92 0.80 8.00
CA LEU A 99 7.18 -0.41 7.22
C LEU A 99 5.87 -1.00 6.66
N GLY A 100 4.84 -1.11 7.49
CA GLY A 100 3.53 -1.62 7.09
C GLY A 100 2.85 -0.73 6.03
N ALA A 101 2.89 0.59 6.22
CA ALA A 101 2.34 1.54 5.26
C ALA A 101 3.09 1.52 3.93
N THR A 102 4.42 1.43 3.96
CA THR A 102 5.26 1.31 2.75
C THR A 102 4.97 0.02 1.98
N PHE A 103 4.78 -1.10 2.68
CA PHE A 103 4.30 -2.34 2.08
C PHE A 103 2.92 -2.17 1.42
N LEU A 104 1.96 -1.55 2.11
CA LEU A 104 0.62 -1.31 1.57
C LEU A 104 0.64 -0.41 0.34
N CYS A 105 1.51 0.60 0.31
CA CYS A 105 1.70 1.43 -0.88
C CYS A 105 2.08 0.57 -2.10
N GLY A 106 3.10 -0.28 -1.97
CA GLY A 106 3.51 -1.18 -3.04
C GLY A 106 2.41 -2.15 -3.45
N TYR A 107 1.71 -2.71 -2.45
CA TYR A 107 0.59 -3.62 -2.67
C TYR A 107 -0.55 -2.96 -3.46
N TYR A 108 -1.02 -1.80 -3.02
CA TYR A 108 -2.10 -1.09 -3.69
C TYR A 108 -1.72 -0.63 -5.09
N VAL A 109 -0.48 -0.14 -5.30
CA VAL A 109 0.01 0.22 -6.63
C VAL A 109 -0.07 -0.97 -7.60
N ALA A 110 0.31 -2.17 -7.18
CA ALA A 110 0.23 -3.36 -8.02
C ALA A 110 -1.22 -3.79 -8.36
N LEU A 111 -2.18 -3.40 -7.53
CA LEU A 111 -3.61 -3.68 -7.74
C LEU A 111 -4.31 -2.65 -8.63
N ILE A 112 -3.72 -1.46 -8.85
CA ILE A 112 -4.31 -0.47 -9.75
C ILE A 112 -4.38 -1.06 -11.15
N PRO A 113 -5.55 -1.07 -11.80
CA PRO A 113 -5.67 -1.51 -13.18
C PRO A 113 -4.74 -0.65 -14.06
N SER A 114 -3.83 -1.32 -14.77
CA SER A 114 -3.08 -0.72 -15.87
C SER A 114 -4.09 -0.33 -16.95
N SER A 115 -4.01 0.89 -17.48
CA SER A 115 -4.88 1.27 -18.60
C SER A 115 -4.65 0.31 -19.75
N ASP A 116 -5.73 -0.13 -20.41
CA ASP A 116 -5.75 -1.08 -21.55
C ASP A 116 -4.86 -0.67 -22.75
N SER A 117 -4.21 0.49 -22.67
CA SER A 117 -3.22 1.00 -23.62
C SER A 117 -1.97 0.10 -23.78
N GLU A 118 -1.62 -0.71 -22.77
CA GLU A 118 -0.46 -1.61 -22.85
C GLU A 118 -0.77 -2.95 -23.55
N GLU A 119 -2.01 -3.43 -23.50
CA GLU A 119 -2.42 -4.67 -24.18
C GLU A 119 -2.77 -4.46 -25.67
N ALA A 120 -3.19 -3.25 -26.06
CA ALA A 120 -3.39 -2.90 -27.47
C ALA A 120 -2.07 -2.79 -28.27
N GLN A 121 -0.94 -2.45 -27.62
CA GLN A 121 0.37 -2.37 -28.27
C GLN A 121 1.04 -3.74 -28.45
N ALA A 122 0.73 -4.71 -27.58
CA ALA A 122 1.24 -6.08 -27.71
C ALA A 122 0.44 -6.92 -28.74
N ALA A 123 -0.85 -6.61 -28.93
CA ALA A 123 -1.71 -7.30 -29.90
C ALA A 123 -1.67 -6.71 -31.33
N GLY A 124 -1.14 -5.50 -31.50
CA GLY A 124 -1.04 -4.81 -32.80
C GLY A 124 0.28 -4.99 -33.55
N ALA A 125 1.20 -5.83 -33.03
CA ALA A 125 2.51 -6.10 -33.64
C ALA A 125 2.57 -7.47 -34.34
N VAL A 126 1.44 -7.94 -34.88
CA VAL A 126 1.36 -9.11 -35.77
C VAL A 126 0.94 -8.67 -37.15
#